data_AF-A0A1R2BMS7-F1
#
_entry.id   AF-A0A1R2BMS7-F1
#
_cell.length_a   1.000
_cell.length_b   1.000
_cell.length_c   1.000
_cell.angle_alpha   90.00
_cell.angle_beta   90.00
_cell.angle_gamma   90.00
#
_symmetry.space_group_name_H-M   'P 1'
#
loop_
_entity.id
_entity.type
_entity.pdbx_description
1 polymer ?
#
loop_
_entity_poly.entity_id
_entity_poly.type
_entity_poly.pdbx_seq_one_letter_code
_entity_poly.pdbx_strand_id
1 'polypeptide(L)'
;MEKLLGDIEILIRNYSAYRGAIKWRTYRESSSPPENPISYDGVYVKIFRNSYNVLDCYPISALMKRLEIKRNPSLFQTIFKLWQLINPSALRSISKEVYTVVVESLYKMNQQSLGNPSLTIVNLKNDMEVDFSNKLGLTFAEYYDVVFECIDVLAKSTLISEYCRIIERCTRVISESPIFSMTNLHSKLHLKEPQRVSYYSWMQNLMRNLTPTRNSEQQLPEIFKRVILPRDDRAVNRISQKIPRNESSKLSKGFSIKEAMRKSKSPIRSITPKLINARTNDNNLFSLNYR
;
A
#
# COMPACT_ATOMS: atom_id res chain seq x y z
N MET A 1 -14.55 17.96 -13.62
CA MET A 1 -14.56 16.59 -14.17
C MET A 1 -13.25 15.84 -13.98
N GLU A 2 -12.09 16.38 -14.37
CA GLU A 2 -10.80 15.68 -14.26
C GLU A 2 -10.49 15.11 -12.85
N LYS A 3 -10.78 15.88 -11.79
CA LYS A 3 -10.64 15.45 -10.39
C LYS A 3 -11.50 14.26 -10.00
N LEU A 4 -12.63 14.05 -10.69
CA LEU A 4 -13.63 13.03 -10.44
C LEU A 4 -13.35 11.75 -11.24
N LEU A 5 -12.76 11.88 -12.43
CA LEU A 5 -12.43 10.73 -13.30
C LEU A 5 -11.58 9.69 -12.57
N GLY A 6 -10.54 10.11 -11.85
CA GLY A 6 -9.71 9.18 -11.08
C GLY A 6 -10.47 8.43 -9.97
N ASP A 7 -11.53 9.02 -9.40
CA ASP A 7 -12.36 8.29 -8.43
C ASP A 7 -13.32 7.32 -9.13
N ILE A 8 -13.86 7.70 -10.28
CA ILE A 8 -14.67 6.81 -11.14
C ILE A 8 -13.84 5.61 -11.61
N GLU A 9 -12.57 5.81 -11.98
CA GLU A 9 -11.64 4.74 -12.36
C GLU A 9 -11.38 3.73 -11.23
N ILE A 10 -11.41 4.17 -9.98
CA ILE A 10 -11.32 3.26 -8.83
C ILE A 10 -12.65 2.53 -8.66
N LEU A 11 -13.75 3.27 -8.78
CA LEU A 11 -15.08 2.69 -8.63
C LEU A 11 -15.33 1.60 -9.67
N ILE A 12 -14.98 1.76 -10.95
CA ILE A 12 -15.27 0.76 -11.99
C ILE A 12 -14.54 -0.58 -11.81
N ARG A 13 -13.47 -0.65 -11.02
CA ARG A 13 -12.70 -1.89 -10.82
C ARG A 13 -13.62 -3.02 -10.33
N ASN A 14 -13.34 -4.23 -10.80
CA ASN A 14 -14.15 -5.43 -10.54
C ASN A 14 -13.90 -6.00 -9.13
N TYR A 15 -14.10 -5.17 -8.10
CA TYR A 15 -14.05 -5.60 -6.73
C TYR A 15 -15.22 -6.52 -6.36
N SER A 16 -15.04 -7.24 -5.25
CA SER A 16 -16.04 -8.07 -4.61
C SER A 16 -17.25 -7.26 -4.16
N ALA A 17 -18.35 -7.94 -3.83
CA ALA A 17 -19.58 -7.30 -3.36
C ALA A 17 -19.40 -6.49 -2.06
N TYR A 18 -18.29 -6.68 -1.35
CA TYR A 18 -17.93 -5.84 -0.20
C TYR A 18 -17.61 -4.41 -0.63
N ARG A 19 -16.77 -4.24 -1.67
CA ARG A 19 -16.34 -2.91 -2.14
C ARG A 19 -17.17 -2.50 -3.35
N GLY A 20 -17.82 -1.35 -3.28
CA GLY A 20 -18.63 -0.88 -4.39
C GLY A 20 -19.41 0.39 -4.13
N ALA A 21 -19.03 1.16 -3.11
CA ALA A 21 -19.61 2.47 -2.80
C ALA A 21 -21.16 2.47 -2.76
N ILE A 22 -21.77 1.39 -2.27
CA ILE A 22 -23.23 1.17 -2.31
C ILE A 22 -24.01 2.35 -1.72
N LYS A 23 -23.49 2.95 -0.65
CA LYS A 23 -24.04 4.14 0.03
C LYS A 23 -24.24 5.35 -0.90
N TRP A 24 -23.43 5.47 -1.95
CA TRP A 24 -23.41 6.63 -2.85
C TRP A 24 -24.25 6.42 -4.10
N ARG A 25 -24.78 5.21 -4.31
CA ARG A 25 -25.59 4.84 -5.46
C ARG A 25 -27.05 5.23 -5.23
N THR A 26 -27.73 5.72 -6.26
CA THR A 26 -29.17 5.95 -6.21
C THR A 26 -29.94 4.68 -6.53
N TYR A 27 -29.58 4.00 -7.62
CA TYR A 27 -30.24 2.77 -8.05
C TYR A 27 -29.29 1.83 -8.79
N ARG A 28 -29.67 0.57 -8.86
CA ARG A 28 -29.00 -0.50 -9.61
C ARG A 28 -30.05 -1.20 -10.46
N GLU A 29 -29.72 -1.46 -11.72
CA GLU A 29 -30.57 -2.22 -12.62
C GLU A 29 -29.77 -3.29 -13.36
N SER A 30 -30.44 -4.38 -13.73
CA SER A 30 -29.88 -5.37 -14.65
C SER A 30 -29.78 -4.75 -16.03
N SER A 31 -28.63 -4.90 -16.69
CA SER A 31 -28.41 -4.31 -18.01
C SER A 31 -27.54 -5.25 -18.84
N SER A 32 -27.75 -5.24 -20.17
CA SER A 32 -26.83 -5.87 -21.09
C SER A 32 -25.50 -5.10 -21.13
N PRO A 33 -24.36 -5.74 -21.41
CA PRO A 33 -23.08 -5.05 -21.52
C PRO A 33 -23.15 -3.90 -22.54
N PRO A 34 -22.92 -2.65 -22.13
CA PRO A 34 -22.82 -1.52 -23.04
C PRO A 34 -21.47 -1.52 -23.76
N GLU A 35 -21.37 -0.84 -24.90
CA GLU A 35 -20.09 -0.62 -25.59
C GLU A 35 -19.08 0.12 -24.71
N ASN A 36 -19.56 1.14 -23.99
CA ASN A 36 -18.77 1.90 -23.02
C ASN A 36 -19.24 1.57 -21.59
N PRO A 37 -18.36 1.04 -20.72
CA PRO A 37 -18.74 0.63 -19.37
C PRO A 37 -19.00 1.83 -18.43
N ILE A 38 -18.70 3.05 -18.87
CA ILE A 38 -18.99 4.29 -18.15
C ILE A 38 -19.78 5.20 -19.09
N SER A 39 -20.87 5.77 -18.61
CA SER A 39 -21.59 6.84 -19.29
C SER A 39 -21.99 7.95 -18.33
N TYR A 40 -22.27 9.12 -18.89
CA TYR A 40 -22.59 10.35 -18.16
C TYR A 40 -23.72 11.08 -18.87
N ASP A 41 -24.72 11.56 -18.11
CA ASP A 41 -25.90 12.25 -18.66
C ASP A 41 -26.07 13.69 -18.13
N GLY A 42 -25.03 14.27 -17.52
CA GLY A 42 -25.11 15.61 -16.92
C GLY A 42 -25.43 15.61 -15.43
N VAL A 43 -26.09 14.55 -14.93
CA VAL A 43 -26.56 14.46 -13.53
C VAL A 43 -26.02 13.20 -12.85
N TYR A 44 -25.91 12.12 -13.60
CA TYR A 44 -25.48 10.81 -13.13
C TYR A 44 -24.24 10.33 -13.87
N VAL A 45 -23.44 9.55 -13.15
CA VAL A 45 -22.43 8.66 -13.70
C VAL A 45 -22.98 7.25 -13.60
N LYS A 46 -23.06 6.56 -14.74
CA LYS A 46 -23.50 5.17 -14.81
C LYS A 46 -22.29 4.28 -15.04
N ILE A 47 -22.10 3.29 -14.18
CA ILE A 47 -20.96 2.37 -14.19
C ILE A 47 -21.49 0.95 -14.36
N PHE A 48 -21.16 0.32 -15.47
CA PHE A 48 -21.50 -1.07 -15.73
C PHE A 48 -20.51 -2.00 -15.02
N ARG A 49 -21.04 -2.97 -14.28
CA ARG A 49 -20.29 -3.96 -13.50
C ARG A 49 -20.33 -5.30 -14.21
N ASN A 50 -19.28 -5.59 -14.98
CA ASN A 50 -19.18 -6.83 -15.76
C ASN A 50 -19.41 -8.08 -14.91
N SER A 51 -18.82 -8.14 -13.71
CA SER A 51 -18.92 -9.32 -12.83
C SER A 51 -20.35 -9.66 -12.38
N TYR A 52 -21.27 -8.71 -12.48
CA TYR A 52 -22.64 -8.85 -11.97
C TYR A 52 -23.71 -8.58 -13.04
N ASN A 53 -23.34 -8.16 -14.25
CA ASN A 53 -24.26 -7.72 -15.30
C ASN A 53 -25.27 -6.67 -14.82
N VAL A 54 -24.78 -5.70 -14.05
CA VAL A 54 -25.61 -4.61 -13.51
C VAL A 54 -25.04 -3.24 -13.86
N LEU A 55 -25.92 -2.28 -14.02
CA LEU A 55 -25.60 -0.86 -14.14
C LEU A 55 -25.85 -0.19 -12.79
N ASP A 56 -24.79 0.31 -12.17
CA ASP A 56 -24.89 1.14 -10.97
C ASP A 56 -24.93 2.62 -11.38
N CYS A 57 -25.91 3.36 -10.85
CA CYS A 57 -26.09 4.78 -11.15
C CYS A 57 -25.81 5.66 -9.93
N TYR A 58 -24.88 6.59 -10.08
CA TYR A 58 -24.40 7.48 -9.02
C TYR A 58 -24.66 8.94 -9.38
N PRO A 59 -25.31 9.74 -8.52
CA PRO A 59 -25.38 11.18 -8.72
C PRO A 59 -23.98 11.78 -8.68
N ILE A 60 -23.68 12.71 -9.60
CA ILE A 60 -22.40 13.42 -9.58
C ILE A 60 -22.19 14.13 -8.25
N SER A 61 -23.23 14.75 -7.70
CA SER A 61 -23.19 15.43 -6.40
C SER A 61 -22.79 14.48 -5.26
N ALA A 62 -23.26 13.23 -5.29
CA ALA A 62 -22.90 12.21 -4.33
C ALA A 62 -21.42 11.82 -4.47
N LEU A 63 -20.93 11.60 -5.70
CA LEU A 63 -19.53 11.28 -5.94
C LEU A 63 -18.58 12.45 -5.61
N MET A 64 -19.01 13.69 -5.84
CA MET A 64 -18.25 14.88 -5.43
C MET A 64 -18.13 14.95 -3.90
N LYS A 65 -19.22 14.70 -3.17
CA LYS A 65 -19.19 14.64 -1.70
C LYS A 65 -18.29 13.50 -1.20
N ARG A 66 -18.35 12.33 -1.84
CA ARG A 66 -17.43 11.22 -1.56
C ARG A 66 -15.97 11.63 -1.75
N LEU A 67 -15.67 12.34 -2.84
CA LEU A 67 -14.33 12.83 -3.15
C LEU A 67 -13.84 13.85 -2.11
N GLU A 68 -14.71 14.73 -1.62
CA GLU A 68 -14.41 15.67 -0.54
C GLU A 68 -14.05 14.94 0.76
N ILE A 69 -14.78 13.87 1.11
CA ILE A 69 -14.45 13.02 2.25
C ILE A 69 -13.09 12.36 2.03
N LYS A 70 -12.88 11.72 0.87
CA LYS A 70 -11.64 11.03 0.51
C LYS A 70 -10.41 11.93 0.62
N ARG A 71 -10.55 13.21 0.28
CA ARG A 71 -9.46 14.20 0.29
C ARG A 71 -9.43 15.05 1.56
N ASN A 72 -10.26 14.73 2.55
CA ASN A 72 -10.28 15.47 3.80
C ASN A 72 -8.93 15.35 4.53
N PRO A 73 -8.31 16.47 4.98
CA PRO A 73 -6.99 16.43 5.63
C PRO A 73 -6.94 15.54 6.89
N SER A 74 -7.98 15.55 7.72
CA SER A 74 -8.03 14.74 8.95
C SER A 74 -8.10 13.25 8.64
N LEU A 75 -8.91 12.87 7.65
CA LEU A 75 -8.96 11.50 7.17
C LEU A 75 -7.61 11.08 6.58
N PHE A 76 -7.03 11.94 5.74
CA PHE A 76 -5.74 11.70 5.13
C PHE A 76 -4.64 11.45 6.16
N GLN A 77 -4.55 12.32 7.18
CA GLN A 77 -3.58 12.17 8.27
C GLN A 77 -3.79 10.88 9.06
N THR A 78 -5.05 10.45 9.24
CA THR A 78 -5.38 9.23 9.98
C THR A 78 -4.95 7.98 9.20
N ILE A 79 -5.24 7.90 7.90
CA ILE A 79 -4.75 6.82 7.02
C ILE A 79 -3.22 6.85 6.93
N PHE A 80 -2.62 8.04 6.86
CA PHE A 80 -1.17 8.19 6.81
C PHE A 80 -0.48 7.69 8.08
N LYS A 81 -1.07 7.90 9.27
CA LYS A 81 -0.55 7.32 10.52
C LYS A 81 -0.59 5.79 10.50
N LEU A 82 -1.67 5.20 9.99
CA LEU A 82 -1.75 3.75 9.82
C LEU A 82 -0.68 3.26 8.84
N TRP A 83 -0.48 3.95 7.71
CA TRP A 83 0.61 3.65 6.78
C TRP A 83 1.98 3.67 7.46
N GLN A 84 2.27 4.69 8.27
CA GLN A 84 3.54 4.79 9.00
C GLN A 84 3.73 3.65 10.01
N LEU A 85 2.65 3.19 10.65
CA LEU A 85 2.67 2.05 11.55
C LEU A 85 3.06 0.77 10.80
N ILE A 86 2.39 0.48 9.67
CA ILE A 86 2.59 -0.76 8.90
C ILE A 86 3.84 -0.73 7.99
N ASN A 87 4.44 0.44 7.82
CA ASN A 87 5.64 0.65 7.01
C ASN A 87 6.68 1.49 7.77
N PRO A 88 7.21 0.96 8.89
CA PRO A 88 8.11 1.70 9.78
C PRO A 88 9.45 2.05 9.12
N SER A 89 9.85 1.30 8.09
CA SER A 89 11.08 1.52 7.32
C SER A 89 10.91 2.55 6.20
N ALA A 90 9.75 3.20 6.10
CA ALA A 90 9.41 4.16 5.05
C ALA A 90 9.71 3.64 3.63
N LEU A 91 9.36 2.37 3.39
CA LEU A 91 9.52 1.73 2.09
C LEU A 91 8.57 2.38 1.08
N ARG A 92 8.88 2.24 -0.20
CA ARG A 92 8.09 2.81 -1.29
C ARG A 92 6.73 2.14 -1.45
N SER A 93 6.61 0.91 -0.98
CA SER A 93 5.44 0.06 -1.10
C SER A 93 5.33 -0.90 0.09
N ILE A 94 4.17 -1.53 0.26
CA ILE A 94 3.95 -2.65 1.17
C ILE A 94 3.69 -3.95 0.40
N SER A 95 4.00 -5.10 0.99
CA SER A 95 3.70 -6.40 0.38
C SER A 95 2.24 -6.81 0.54
N LYS A 96 1.91 -7.90 -0.15
CA LYS A 96 0.62 -8.59 -0.10
C LYS A 96 0.26 -9.05 1.32
N GLU A 97 1.24 -9.51 2.09
CA GLU A 97 1.03 -9.98 3.47
C GLU A 97 0.59 -8.82 4.38
N VAL A 98 1.26 -7.68 4.31
CA VAL A 98 0.91 -6.48 5.09
C VAL A 98 -0.47 -5.96 4.68
N TYR A 99 -0.74 -5.89 3.37
CA TYR A 99 -2.06 -5.56 2.83
C TYR A 99 -3.13 -6.49 3.40
N THR A 100 -2.88 -7.80 3.41
CA THR A 100 -3.84 -8.83 3.86
C THR A 100 -4.24 -8.58 5.30
N VAL A 101 -3.26 -8.34 6.20
CA VAL A 101 -3.53 -8.06 7.62
C VAL A 101 -4.44 -6.83 7.78
N VAL A 102 -4.16 -5.75 7.05
CA VAL A 102 -4.94 -4.51 7.16
C VAL A 102 -6.36 -4.71 6.64
N VAL A 103 -6.51 -5.22 5.41
CA VAL A 103 -7.82 -5.34 4.76
C VAL A 103 -8.68 -6.40 5.43
N GLU A 104 -8.10 -7.52 5.84
CA GLU A 104 -8.82 -8.53 6.62
C GLU A 104 -9.34 -7.97 7.94
N SER A 105 -8.54 -7.13 8.63
CA SER A 105 -8.97 -6.46 9.85
C SER A 105 -10.16 -5.54 9.60
N LEU A 106 -10.18 -4.80 8.48
CA LEU A 106 -11.32 -3.97 8.09
C LEU A 106 -12.54 -4.83 7.73
N TYR A 107 -12.35 -5.96 7.04
CA TYR A 107 -13.47 -6.81 6.63
C TYR A 107 -14.14 -7.44 7.84
N LYS A 108 -13.36 -7.90 8.82
CA LYS A 108 -13.86 -8.43 10.09
C LYS A 108 -14.65 -7.41 10.93
N MET A 109 -14.52 -6.11 10.65
CA MET A 109 -15.35 -5.08 11.29
C MET A 109 -16.75 -4.95 10.68
N ASN A 110 -16.99 -5.52 9.49
CA ASN A 110 -18.31 -5.52 8.88
C ASN A 110 -19.22 -6.57 9.56
N GLN A 111 -20.45 -6.17 9.90
CA GLN A 111 -21.43 -7.05 10.53
C GLN A 111 -21.76 -8.29 9.67
N GLN A 112 -21.76 -8.16 8.34
CA GLN A 112 -21.99 -9.29 7.43
C GLN A 112 -20.89 -10.36 7.54
N SER A 113 -19.65 -9.94 7.81
CA SER A 113 -18.52 -10.84 8.00
C SER A 113 -18.59 -11.63 9.30
N LEU A 114 -19.28 -11.11 10.34
CA LEU A 114 -19.53 -11.84 11.59
C LEU A 114 -20.52 -12.99 11.40
N GLY A 115 -21.49 -12.82 10.50
CA GLY A 115 -22.47 -13.86 10.18
C GLY A 115 -21.93 -14.97 9.26
N ASN A 116 -20.90 -14.69 8.46
CA ASN A 116 -20.27 -15.69 7.60
C ASN A 116 -18.77 -15.38 7.37
N PRO A 117 -17.87 -15.94 8.20
CA PRO A 117 -16.42 -15.70 8.09
C PRO A 117 -15.83 -16.11 6.73
N SER A 118 -16.40 -17.11 6.06
CA SER A 118 -15.91 -17.57 4.75
C SER A 118 -16.03 -16.48 3.67
N LEU A 119 -17.04 -15.61 3.76
CA LEU A 119 -17.20 -14.47 2.84
C LEU A 119 -16.05 -13.47 2.95
N THR A 120 -15.47 -13.30 4.15
CA THR A 120 -14.33 -12.41 4.34
C THR A 120 -13.13 -12.90 3.52
N ILE A 121 -12.85 -14.20 3.59
CA ILE A 121 -11.72 -14.81 2.88
C ILE A 121 -11.93 -14.73 1.37
N VAL A 122 -13.14 -15.05 0.89
CA VAL A 122 -13.47 -15.01 -0.54
C VAL A 122 -13.36 -13.58 -1.09
N ASN A 123 -13.99 -12.61 -0.42
CA ASN A 123 -13.94 -11.21 -0.86
C ASN A 123 -12.52 -10.67 -0.83
N LEU A 124 -11.76 -10.93 0.25
CA LEU A 124 -10.38 -10.49 0.37
C LEU A 124 -9.51 -11.04 -0.75
N LYS A 125 -9.67 -12.32 -1.10
CA LYS A 125 -8.93 -12.94 -2.21
C LYS A 125 -9.21 -12.23 -3.54
N ASN A 126 -10.49 -12.03 -3.87
CA ASN A 126 -10.89 -11.37 -5.11
C ASN A 126 -10.36 -9.93 -5.18
N ASP A 127 -10.52 -9.16 -4.10
CA ASP A 127 -10.09 -7.75 -4.06
C ASP A 127 -8.58 -7.61 -4.13
N MET A 128 -7.85 -8.53 -3.50
CA MET A 128 -6.40 -8.57 -3.54
C MET A 128 -5.86 -8.88 -4.94
N GLU A 129 -6.53 -9.75 -5.71
CA GLU A 129 -6.18 -10.00 -7.12
C GLU A 129 -6.33 -8.73 -7.97
N VAL A 130 -7.38 -7.96 -7.74
CA VAL A 130 -7.63 -6.67 -8.41
C VAL A 130 -6.60 -5.61 -8.00
N ASP A 131 -6.31 -5.47 -6.71
CA ASP A 131 -5.41 -4.41 -6.21
C ASP A 131 -3.96 -4.63 -6.64
N PHE A 132 -3.49 -5.89 -6.60
CA PHE A 132 -2.12 -6.19 -6.99
C PHE A 132 -1.98 -6.29 -8.51
N SER A 133 -2.90 -6.92 -9.26
CA SER A 133 -2.85 -7.02 -10.74
C SER A 133 -1.43 -7.21 -11.30
N ASN A 134 -0.75 -8.28 -10.83
CA ASN A 134 0.66 -8.64 -11.13
C ASN A 134 1.77 -7.76 -10.52
N LYS A 135 1.44 -6.76 -9.70
CA LYS A 135 2.40 -5.97 -8.93
C LYS A 135 2.94 -6.80 -7.75
N LEU A 136 4.16 -6.46 -7.34
CA LEU A 136 4.83 -7.05 -6.17
C LEU A 136 4.52 -6.30 -4.86
N GLY A 137 3.98 -5.09 -4.95
CA GLY A 137 3.66 -4.24 -3.81
C GLY A 137 2.63 -3.17 -4.16
N LEU A 138 2.12 -2.51 -3.12
CA LEU A 138 1.26 -1.33 -3.24
C LEU A 138 1.97 -0.10 -2.72
N THR A 139 2.01 0.95 -3.51
CA THR A 139 2.46 2.28 -3.08
C THR A 139 1.47 2.91 -2.11
N PHE A 140 1.86 4.00 -1.43
CA PHE A 140 0.95 4.69 -0.51
C PHE A 140 -0.33 5.18 -1.18
N ALA A 141 -0.28 5.69 -2.42
CA ALA A 141 -1.48 6.16 -3.11
C ALA A 141 -2.50 5.03 -3.35
N GLU A 142 -2.01 3.86 -3.77
CA GLU A 142 -2.86 2.70 -4.02
C GLU A 142 -3.39 2.12 -2.70
N TYR A 143 -2.53 2.01 -1.69
CA TYR A 143 -2.93 1.61 -0.34
C TYR A 143 -4.02 2.54 0.23
N TYR A 144 -3.87 3.85 0.04
CA TYR A 144 -4.84 4.83 0.48
C TYR A 144 -6.20 4.60 -0.15
N ASP A 145 -6.24 4.39 -1.47
CA ASP A 145 -7.48 4.10 -2.19
C ASP A 145 -8.12 2.82 -1.65
N VAL A 146 -7.35 1.76 -1.47
CA VAL A 146 -7.81 0.49 -0.87
C VAL A 146 -8.45 0.71 0.50
N VAL A 147 -7.74 1.37 1.41
CA VAL A 147 -8.24 1.61 2.77
C VAL A 147 -9.50 2.47 2.71
N PHE A 148 -9.51 3.50 1.86
CA PHE A 148 -10.66 4.36 1.68
C PHE A 148 -11.89 3.58 1.19
N GLU A 149 -11.75 2.75 0.15
CA GLU A 149 -12.86 1.91 -0.35
C GLU A 149 -13.41 0.98 0.73
N CYS A 150 -12.55 0.42 1.60
CA CYS A 150 -12.99 -0.42 2.70
C CYS A 150 -13.78 0.37 3.76
N ILE A 151 -13.25 1.50 4.21
CA ILE A 151 -13.89 2.28 5.29
C ILE A 151 -15.14 3.02 4.80
N ASP A 152 -15.22 3.35 3.51
CA ASP A 152 -16.37 4.02 2.91
C ASP A 152 -17.63 3.14 2.95
N VAL A 153 -17.43 1.81 2.85
CA VAL A 153 -18.47 0.79 3.03
C VAL A 153 -18.86 0.64 4.51
N LEU A 154 -17.88 0.68 5.41
CA LEU A 154 -18.11 0.53 6.85
C LEU A 154 -18.81 1.76 7.45
N ALA A 155 -18.47 2.96 6.98
CA ALA A 155 -19.07 4.20 7.46
C ALA A 155 -20.52 4.31 6.97
N LYS A 156 -21.47 4.41 7.90
CA LYS A 156 -22.90 4.49 7.59
C LYS A 156 -23.34 5.93 7.29
N SER A 157 -22.56 6.93 7.70
CA SER A 157 -22.82 8.35 7.43
C SER A 157 -21.78 8.98 6.49
N THR A 158 -21.86 10.31 6.35
CA THR A 158 -20.89 11.14 5.61
C THR A 158 -20.00 11.96 6.54
N LEU A 159 -20.01 11.67 7.85
CA LEU A 159 -19.23 12.38 8.84
C LEU A 159 -17.78 11.90 8.83
N ILE A 160 -16.83 12.81 8.61
CA ILE A 160 -15.38 12.51 8.62
C ILE A 160 -14.94 11.80 9.91
N SER A 161 -15.50 12.20 11.05
CA SER A 161 -15.18 11.59 12.35
C SER A 161 -15.52 10.10 12.43
N GLU A 162 -16.55 9.62 11.72
CA GLU A 162 -16.87 8.20 11.65
C GLU A 162 -15.79 7.44 10.88
N TYR A 163 -15.36 7.96 9.73
CA TYR A 163 -14.28 7.37 8.92
C TYR A 163 -12.97 7.30 9.73
N CYS A 164 -12.60 8.39 10.41
CA CYS A 164 -11.41 8.41 11.25
C CYS A 164 -11.50 7.37 12.38
N ARG A 165 -12.64 7.28 13.08
CA ARG A 165 -12.84 6.29 14.16
C ARG A 165 -12.70 4.85 13.67
N ILE A 166 -13.15 4.53 12.46
CA ILE A 166 -12.99 3.20 11.87
C ILE A 166 -11.49 2.89 11.67
N ILE A 167 -10.73 3.82 11.11
CA ILE A 167 -9.28 3.64 10.91
C ILE A 167 -8.54 3.56 12.24
N GLU A 168 -8.88 4.40 13.22
CA GLU A 168 -8.28 4.35 14.56
C GLU A 168 -8.54 3.02 15.26
N ARG A 169 -9.77 2.49 15.13
CA ARG A 169 -10.10 1.14 15.62
C ARG A 169 -9.28 0.08 14.89
N CYS A 170 -9.14 0.17 13.57
CA CYS A 170 -8.31 -0.73 12.78
C CYS A 170 -6.84 -0.68 13.20
N THR A 171 -6.32 0.53 13.40
CA THR A 171 -4.95 0.78 13.88
C THR A 171 -4.72 0.10 15.22
N ARG A 172 -5.67 0.25 16.16
CA ARG A 172 -5.59 -0.41 17.48
C ARG A 172 -5.55 -1.94 17.35
N VAL A 173 -6.50 -2.51 16.61
CA VAL A 173 -6.57 -3.96 16.37
C VAL A 173 -5.28 -4.51 15.76
N ILE A 174 -4.70 -3.79 14.79
CA ILE A 174 -3.44 -4.19 14.16
C ILE A 174 -2.28 -4.08 15.14
N SER A 175 -2.18 -2.98 15.90
CA SER A 175 -1.08 -2.77 16.85
C SER A 175 -1.07 -3.77 18.00
N GLU A 176 -2.24 -4.32 18.36
CA GLU A 176 -2.41 -5.33 19.41
C GLU A 176 -2.31 -6.77 18.85
N SER A 177 -2.26 -6.95 17.52
CA SER A 177 -2.25 -8.26 16.88
C SER A 177 -0.87 -8.92 16.90
N PRO A 178 -0.74 -10.17 17.40
CA PRO A 178 0.51 -10.91 17.36
C PRO A 178 1.03 -11.14 15.92
N ILE A 179 0.12 -11.23 14.95
CA ILE A 179 0.43 -11.43 13.53
C ILE A 179 1.30 -10.29 13.02
N PHE A 180 1.03 -9.06 13.47
CA PHE A 180 1.79 -7.88 13.08
C PHE A 180 3.24 -7.95 13.56
N SER A 181 3.47 -8.43 14.80
CA SER A 181 4.81 -8.69 15.33
C SER A 181 5.56 -9.81 14.60
N MET A 182 4.83 -10.78 14.04
CA MET A 182 5.41 -11.87 13.25
C MET A 182 5.68 -11.49 11.79
N THR A 183 4.96 -10.51 11.25
CA THR A 183 5.26 -9.97 9.93
C THR A 183 6.55 -9.17 10.07
N ASN A 184 7.64 -9.55 9.41
CA ASN A 184 8.94 -8.89 9.55
C ASN A 184 8.96 -7.53 8.83
N LEU A 185 8.13 -6.57 9.27
CA LEU A 185 7.89 -5.26 8.65
C LEU A 185 9.14 -4.38 8.62
N HIS A 186 10.10 -4.65 9.50
CA HIS A 186 11.39 -3.98 9.55
C HIS A 186 12.39 -4.52 8.53
N SER A 187 12.10 -5.66 7.89
CA SER A 187 12.94 -6.23 6.86
C SER A 187 12.52 -5.76 5.47
N LYS A 188 13.45 -5.14 4.73
CA LYS A 188 13.30 -4.79 3.30
C LYS A 188 13.11 -6.01 2.39
N LEU A 189 13.23 -7.23 2.93
CA LEU A 189 13.26 -8.48 2.15
C LEU A 189 11.90 -8.90 1.58
N HIS A 190 10.79 -8.23 1.94
CA HIS A 190 9.45 -8.57 1.42
C HIS A 190 9.12 -7.93 0.06
N LEU A 191 9.97 -7.04 -0.47
CA LEU A 191 9.79 -6.43 -1.80
C LEU A 191 10.89 -6.93 -2.74
N LYS A 192 10.51 -7.69 -3.76
CA LYS A 192 11.48 -8.26 -4.73
C LYS A 192 12.02 -7.24 -5.72
N GLU A 193 11.32 -6.12 -5.96
CA GLU A 193 11.74 -5.09 -6.92
C GLU A 193 11.39 -3.66 -6.44
N PRO A 194 12.17 -2.64 -6.85
CA PRO A 194 11.90 -1.25 -6.51
C PRO A 194 10.71 -0.71 -7.31
N GLN A 195 9.58 -0.46 -6.65
CA GLN A 195 8.49 0.34 -7.23
C GLN A 195 8.82 1.84 -7.22
N ARG A 196 8.30 2.58 -8.21
CA ARG A 196 8.31 4.05 -8.19
C ARG A 196 7.26 4.53 -7.19
N VAL A 197 7.62 5.49 -6.35
CA VAL A 197 6.66 6.10 -5.43
C VAL A 197 5.64 6.88 -6.26
N SER A 198 4.36 6.62 -6.03
CA SER A 198 3.27 7.34 -6.65
C SER A 198 2.48 8.09 -5.57
N TYR A 199 2.22 9.37 -5.83
CA TYR A 199 1.30 10.20 -5.06
C TYR A 199 0.44 10.99 -6.03
N TYR A 200 -0.86 11.05 -5.78
CA TYR A 200 -1.72 12.01 -6.47
C TYR A 200 -1.31 13.44 -6.09
N SER A 201 -1.54 14.40 -7.00
CA SER A 201 -1.22 15.82 -6.78
C SER A 201 -1.81 16.37 -5.48
N TRP A 202 -3.04 15.99 -5.15
CA TRP A 202 -3.71 16.40 -3.92
C TRP A 202 -3.05 15.81 -2.66
N MET A 203 -2.52 14.58 -2.73
CA MET A 203 -1.79 13.97 -1.61
C MET A 203 -0.48 14.71 -1.36
N GLN A 204 0.24 15.07 -2.43
CA GLN A 204 1.48 15.84 -2.32
C GLN A 204 1.26 17.17 -1.61
N ASN A 205 0.15 17.86 -1.94
CA ASN A 205 -0.22 19.11 -1.27
C ASN A 205 -0.51 18.91 0.21
N LEU A 206 -1.25 17.87 0.58
CA LEU A 206 -1.52 17.56 1.99
C LEU A 206 -0.24 17.18 2.75
N MET A 207 0.64 16.38 2.15
CA MET A 207 1.92 16.00 2.76
C MET A 207 2.84 17.19 3.01
N ARG A 208 2.87 18.17 2.08
CA ARG A 208 3.63 19.42 2.29
C ARG A 208 3.14 20.18 3.51
N ASN A 209 1.83 20.19 3.77
CA ASN A 209 1.24 20.86 4.92
C ASN A 209 1.43 20.08 6.24
N LEU A 210 1.63 18.76 6.16
CA LEU A 210 1.95 17.91 7.32
C LEU A 210 3.43 17.98 7.73
N THR A 211 4.29 18.35 6.79
CA THR A 211 5.71 18.55 7.08
C THR A 211 5.84 20.01 7.52
N PRO A 212 6.06 20.33 8.81
CA PRO A 212 6.33 21.70 9.18
C PRO A 212 7.51 22.17 8.33
N THR A 213 7.35 23.29 7.62
CA THR A 213 8.43 23.99 6.95
C THR A 213 9.55 24.07 7.97
N ARG A 214 10.63 23.31 7.75
CA ARG A 214 11.75 23.20 8.68
C ARG A 214 12.40 24.57 8.79
N ASN A 215 11.90 25.40 9.70
CA ASN A 215 12.75 26.31 10.41
C ASN A 215 13.58 25.40 11.33
N SER A 216 14.86 25.28 10.98
CA SER A 216 16.00 24.81 11.78
C SER A 216 15.67 24.18 13.15
N GLU A 217 16.11 22.93 13.32
CA GLU A 217 16.36 22.28 14.61
C GLU A 217 15.15 22.08 15.54
N GLN A 218 14.33 21.04 15.32
CA GLN A 218 13.71 20.31 16.44
C GLN A 218 13.10 18.96 16.04
N GLN A 219 13.68 17.92 16.65
CA GLN A 219 13.08 16.72 17.25
C GLN A 219 12.14 15.83 16.42
N LEU A 220 12.61 14.59 16.21
CA LEU A 220 11.77 13.42 15.92
C LEU A 220 10.62 13.29 16.93
N PRO A 221 9.41 12.90 16.51
CA PRO A 221 8.27 12.65 17.40
C PRO A 221 8.67 11.67 18.53
N GLU A 222 8.32 11.98 19.78
CA GLU A 222 8.67 11.17 20.96
C GLU A 222 8.27 9.69 20.86
N ILE A 223 7.28 9.36 20.03
CA ILE A 223 6.84 7.98 19.77
C ILE A 223 8.00 7.09 19.27
N PHE A 224 8.97 7.64 18.54
CA PHE A 224 10.14 6.87 18.08
C PHE A 224 11.23 6.70 19.14
N LYS A 225 11.21 7.50 20.23
CA LYS A 225 12.18 7.36 21.33
C LYS A 225 11.86 6.19 22.27
N ARG A 226 10.62 5.67 22.26
CA ARG A 226 10.20 4.59 23.17
C ARG A 226 10.29 3.18 22.58
N VAL A 227 10.43 3.05 21.26
CA VAL A 227 10.51 1.73 20.57
C VAL A 227 11.96 1.32 20.29
N ILE A 228 12.93 2.23 20.46
CA ILE A 228 14.36 1.94 20.34
C ILE A 228 15.04 2.32 21.66
N LEU A 229 14.85 1.48 22.68
CA LEU A 229 15.80 1.44 23.79
C LEU A 229 17.02 0.62 23.32
N PRO A 230 18.24 1.17 23.40
CA PRO A 230 19.44 0.35 23.27
C PRO A 230 19.43 -0.66 24.42
N ARG A 231 19.60 -1.93 24.06
CA ARG A 231 20.04 -2.98 24.98
C ARG A 231 21.29 -2.45 25.69
N ASP A 232 21.34 -2.57 27.01
CA ASP A 232 22.50 -2.19 27.82
C ASP A 232 23.79 -2.86 27.30
N ASP A 233 24.57 -2.14 26.50
CA ASP A 233 25.95 -2.52 26.11
C ASP A 233 26.96 -2.20 27.22
N ARG A 234 26.57 -2.44 28.48
CA ARG A 234 27.44 -2.32 29.66
C ARG A 234 28.02 -3.65 30.14
N ALA A 235 28.27 -4.59 29.22
CA ALA A 235 28.92 -5.86 29.55
C ALA A 235 29.85 -6.40 28.45
N VAL A 236 30.51 -5.57 27.63
CA VAL A 236 31.64 -6.04 26.80
C VAL A 236 32.69 -4.94 26.70
N ASN A 237 33.36 -4.62 27.82
CA ASN A 237 34.61 -3.84 27.80
C ASN A 237 35.42 -4.07 29.08
N ARG A 238 35.71 -5.33 29.40
CA ARG A 238 36.83 -5.71 30.27
C ARG A 238 37.36 -7.05 29.82
N ILE A 239 38.35 -7.02 28.93
CA ILE A 239 39.61 -7.78 28.93
C ILE A 239 40.31 -7.39 27.61
N SER A 240 41.09 -6.32 27.68
CA SER A 240 42.15 -6.01 26.72
C SER A 240 43.15 -5.13 27.45
N GLN A 241 43.76 -5.71 28.49
CA GLN A 241 45.00 -5.16 29.04
C GLN A 241 46.15 -5.75 28.24
N LYS A 242 46.80 -4.88 27.46
CA LYS A 242 48.17 -5.03 26.97
C LYS A 242 49.11 -5.15 28.18
N ILE A 243 50.15 -5.99 28.10
CA ILE A 243 51.62 -5.69 28.02
C ILE A 243 52.33 -6.89 28.73
N PRO A 244 53.60 -7.31 28.47
CA PRO A 244 54.56 -7.06 27.38
C PRO A 244 55.12 -8.34 26.70
N ARG A 245 55.89 -8.13 25.61
CA ARG A 245 56.90 -9.05 25.08
C ARG A 245 58.13 -9.11 26.00
N ASN A 246 58.63 -10.30 26.34
CA ASN A 246 60.05 -10.66 26.17
C ASN A 246 60.30 -12.18 26.28
N GLU A 247 61.48 -12.58 25.83
CA GLU A 247 61.85 -13.83 25.16
C GLU A 247 62.03 -15.10 26.01
N SER A 248 61.90 -16.24 25.31
CA SER A 248 62.83 -17.38 25.26
C SER A 248 62.35 -18.78 25.74
N SER A 249 62.57 -19.72 24.82
CA SER A 249 62.98 -21.13 25.00
C SER A 249 61.94 -22.27 24.97
N LYS A 250 62.12 -23.07 23.90
CA LYS A 250 62.18 -24.55 23.83
C LYS A 250 60.90 -25.42 23.85
N LEU A 251 60.72 -26.08 22.69
CA LEU A 251 60.48 -27.52 22.46
C LEU A 251 59.14 -28.17 22.87
N SER A 252 58.33 -28.54 21.86
CA SER A 252 57.85 -29.92 21.55
C SER A 252 56.74 -29.83 20.48
N LYS A 253 56.96 -30.32 19.24
CA LYS A 253 56.71 -31.67 18.68
C LYS A 253 55.22 -32.05 18.48
N GLY A 254 54.87 -32.29 17.20
CA GLY A 254 53.76 -33.14 16.70
C GLY A 254 52.39 -32.46 16.72
N PHE A 255 51.58 -32.42 15.67
CA PHE A 255 51.37 -33.36 14.57
C PHE A 255 50.85 -32.64 13.31
N SER A 256 51.16 -33.26 12.18
CA SER A 256 50.76 -32.92 10.81
C SER A 256 49.31 -33.35 10.52
N ILE A 257 48.49 -32.50 9.89
CA ILE A 257 47.50 -32.93 8.89
C ILE A 257 47.47 -31.89 7.75
N LYS A 258 47.67 -32.41 6.54
CA LYS A 258 47.63 -31.76 5.23
C LYS A 258 46.18 -31.55 4.77
N GLU A 259 45.96 -30.50 3.97
CA GLU A 259 45.23 -30.46 2.69
C GLU A 259 44.72 -29.03 2.45
N ALA A 260 45.35 -28.21 1.60
CA ALA A 260 45.39 -28.25 0.13
C ALA A 260 44.09 -27.81 -0.56
N MET A 261 44.21 -26.67 -1.27
CA MET A 261 43.47 -26.29 -2.49
C MET A 261 41.99 -25.90 -2.33
N ARG A 262 41.44 -24.86 -2.96
CA ARG A 262 41.75 -24.17 -4.23
C ARG A 262 41.13 -22.78 -4.22
N LYS A 263 41.88 -21.78 -4.70
CA LYS A 263 41.36 -20.55 -5.29
C LYS A 263 40.73 -20.91 -6.64
N SER A 264 39.53 -20.41 -6.93
CA SER A 264 39.12 -20.18 -8.32
C SER A 264 38.45 -18.81 -8.44
N LYS A 265 38.99 -18.05 -9.38
CA LYS A 265 38.57 -16.73 -9.81
C LYS A 265 37.29 -16.85 -10.68
N SER A 266 36.54 -15.76 -10.71
CA SER A 266 35.37 -15.43 -11.53
C SER A 266 35.53 -15.77 -13.03
N PRO A 267 34.45 -15.73 -13.82
CA PRO A 267 34.26 -14.52 -14.62
C PRO A 267 32.81 -14.04 -14.82
N ILE A 268 32.74 -12.72 -14.91
CA ILE A 268 31.68 -11.83 -15.42
C ILE A 268 31.16 -12.31 -16.79
N ARG A 269 29.84 -12.33 -16.98
CA ARG A 269 29.21 -12.04 -18.27
C ARG A 269 27.96 -11.18 -18.08
N SER A 270 28.12 -9.92 -18.43
CA SER A 270 27.07 -8.96 -18.73
C SER A 270 26.33 -9.36 -20.01
N ILE A 271 25.00 -9.40 -19.96
CA ILE A 271 24.15 -9.48 -21.17
C ILE A 271 23.13 -8.35 -21.08
N THR A 272 23.35 -7.33 -21.90
CA THR A 272 22.47 -6.19 -22.16
C THR A 272 21.58 -6.52 -23.36
N PRO A 273 20.25 -6.49 -23.27
CA PRO A 273 19.40 -6.51 -24.45
C PRO A 273 19.31 -5.11 -25.09
N LYS A 274 19.44 -5.09 -26.42
CA LYS A 274 19.44 -3.91 -27.30
C LYS A 274 18.07 -3.22 -27.32
N LEU A 275 18.09 -1.89 -27.21
CA LEU A 275 17.00 -1.00 -27.61
C LEU A 275 16.83 -1.05 -29.12
N ILE A 276 15.64 -1.41 -29.60
CA ILE A 276 15.21 -1.19 -30.98
C ILE A 276 14.29 0.03 -30.98
N ASN A 277 14.77 1.09 -31.61
CA ASN A 277 13.96 2.24 -32.03
C ASN A 277 13.08 1.82 -33.21
N ALA A 278 11.77 2.03 -33.08
CA ALA A 278 10.87 2.13 -34.23
C ALA A 278 10.11 3.46 -34.12
N ARG A 279 10.61 4.46 -34.83
CA ARG A 279 9.92 5.69 -35.20
C ARG A 279 10.04 5.83 -36.71
N THR A 280 8.90 5.85 -37.39
CA THR A 280 8.53 6.60 -38.61
C THR A 280 7.17 6.05 -39.04
N ASN A 281 6.07 6.83 -38.93
CA ASN A 281 5.50 7.70 -39.99
C ASN A 281 4.69 6.87 -41.02
N ASP A 282 3.47 7.18 -41.49
CA ASP A 282 2.75 8.45 -41.64
C ASP A 282 1.24 8.20 -41.91
N ASN A 283 0.41 9.17 -41.47
CA ASN A 283 -0.72 9.85 -42.15
C ASN A 283 -1.99 9.15 -42.72
N ASN A 284 -3.10 9.88 -42.44
CA ASN A 284 -4.42 9.97 -43.12
C ASN A 284 -5.45 8.85 -42.78
N LEU A 285 -6.70 9.13 -42.37
CA LEU A 285 -7.63 10.17 -42.78
C LEU A 285 -8.58 10.68 -41.67
N PHE A 286 -8.93 11.95 -41.82
CA PHE A 286 -10.10 12.65 -41.28
C PHE A 286 -11.44 11.96 -41.63
N SER A 287 -12.44 12.04 -40.73
CA SER A 287 -13.62 12.89 -40.96
C SER A 287 -14.62 12.80 -39.80
N LEU A 288 -14.91 13.97 -39.22
CA LEU A 288 -16.12 14.25 -38.47
C LEU A 288 -17.35 13.97 -39.33
N ASN A 289 -18.43 13.48 -38.72
CA ASN A 289 -19.77 13.86 -39.13
C ASN A 289 -20.68 13.93 -37.90
N TYR A 290 -21.06 15.17 -37.58
CA TYR A 290 -22.25 15.49 -36.80
C TYR A 290 -23.48 15.22 -37.67
N ARG A 291 -24.44 14.47 -37.15
CA ARG A 291 -25.87 14.64 -37.37
C ARG A 291 -26.60 14.39 -36.07
#